data_AF-A0AAW0AIB0-F1
#
_entry.id   AF-A0AAW0AIB0-F1
#
_cell.length_a   1.000
_cell.length_b   1.000
_cell.length_c   1.000
_cell.angle_alpha   90.00
_cell.angle_beta   90.00
_cell.angle_gamma   90.00
#
_symmetry.space_group_name_H-M   'P 1'
#
loop_
_entity.id
_entity.type
_entity.pdbx_description
1 polymer ?
#
loop_
_entity_poly.entity_id
_entity_poly.type
_entity_poly.pdbx_seq_one_letter_code
_entity_poly.pdbx_strand_id
1 'polypeptide(L)'
;ITYIPTKFCDNLRCHTVANKITFRCCSRCLSVSYCSKQCQETDWKAHHRGLCEEAIPDVLSARTLGFLRFLVHYDYEQNKSRVYGLRLASKLSGFGCYIKFDYTSGKVRLMLESTDKWPPIDLSPKSYEVKYRWKEIVSRAEDAAGELNIDVVQFPDGMGNNYRIIPMRCSFPAYHARIAELEKQLEGGQVLVEECHTRIDELVRGLGNIITEIHW
;
A
#
# COMPACT_ATOMS: atom_id res chain seq x y z
N ILE A 1 10.05 9.21 24.02
CA ILE A 1 10.47 9.16 22.60
C ILE A 1 9.49 9.99 21.80
N THR A 2 9.90 11.11 21.23
CA THR A 2 9.06 11.92 20.34
C THR A 2 8.98 11.21 18.98
N TYR A 3 7.81 10.64 18.67
CA TYR A 3 7.56 10.04 17.36
C TYR A 3 7.68 11.12 16.27
N ILE A 4 8.65 10.96 15.37
CA ILE A 4 8.80 11.83 14.21
C ILE A 4 8.08 11.14 13.04
N PRO A 5 6.93 11.66 12.59
CA PRO A 5 6.23 11.07 11.46
C PRO A 5 7.10 11.18 10.20
N THR A 6 7.46 10.04 9.63
CA THR A 6 8.15 9.94 8.35
C THR A 6 7.14 9.95 7.20
N LYS A 7 7.59 10.40 6.02
CA LYS A 7 6.79 10.41 4.80
C LYS A 7 7.66 9.95 3.62
N PHE A 8 7.00 9.37 2.62
CA PHE A 8 7.61 8.93 1.38
C PHE A 8 7.35 9.96 0.28
N CYS A 9 8.29 10.11 -0.64
CA CYS A 9 8.08 10.91 -1.86
C CYS A 9 7.07 10.19 -2.75
N ASP A 10 6.11 10.92 -3.33
CA ASP A 10 5.09 10.38 -4.24
C ASP A 10 5.55 10.32 -5.71
N ASN A 11 6.79 10.70 -6.03
CA ASN A 11 7.44 10.39 -7.31
C ASN A 11 7.97 8.94 -7.31
N LEU A 12 7.46 8.06 -8.18
CA LEU A 12 7.76 6.61 -8.14
C LEU A 12 9.24 6.28 -8.32
N ARG A 13 9.98 7.11 -9.03
CA ARG A 13 11.42 6.94 -9.21
C ARG A 13 12.25 7.48 -8.04
N CYS A 14 11.59 7.90 -6.96
CA CYS A 14 12.21 8.48 -5.78
C CYS A 14 11.88 7.62 -4.55
N HIS A 15 12.91 7.06 -3.93
CA HIS A 15 12.79 6.26 -2.70
C HIS A 15 13.10 7.08 -1.43
N THR A 16 13.03 8.41 -1.52
CA THR A 16 13.30 9.26 -0.36
C THR A 16 12.24 9.06 0.71
N VAL A 17 12.70 8.68 1.90
CA VAL A 17 11.94 8.68 3.15
C VAL A 17 12.58 9.70 4.07
N ALA A 18 11.80 10.69 4.51
CA ALA A 18 12.31 11.72 5.41
C ALA A 18 11.21 12.20 6.36
N ASN A 19 11.55 13.15 7.24
CA ASN A 19 10.58 13.77 8.13
C ASN A 19 9.44 14.41 7.32
N LYS A 20 8.18 14.18 7.70
CA LYS A 20 6.99 14.74 7.04
C LYS A 20 7.10 16.26 6.78
N ILE A 21 7.76 17.02 7.65
CA ILE A 21 7.93 18.47 7.54
C ILE A 21 8.78 18.88 6.33
N THR A 22 9.68 18.01 5.85
CA THR A 22 10.53 18.30 4.69
C THR A 22 9.82 18.08 3.36
N PHE A 23 8.62 17.48 3.36
CA PHE A 23 7.85 17.21 2.15
C PHE A 23 6.92 18.37 1.80
N ARG A 24 6.73 18.59 0.49
CA ARG A 24 5.79 19.58 -0.05
C ARG A 24 4.61 18.86 -0.69
N CYS A 25 3.40 19.25 -0.35
CA CYS A 25 2.21 18.73 -1.01
C CYS A 25 2.00 19.40 -2.38
N CYS A 26 1.36 18.70 -3.31
CA CYS A 26 0.84 19.34 -4.52
C CYS A 26 -0.15 20.44 -4.11
N SER A 27 0.09 21.68 -4.53
CA SER A 27 -0.72 22.84 -4.12
C SER A 27 -2.17 22.79 -4.62
N ARG A 28 -2.47 21.96 -5.64
CA ARG A 28 -3.81 21.81 -6.21
C ARG A 28 -4.65 20.77 -5.47
N CYS A 29 -4.17 19.53 -5.41
CA CYS A 29 -4.95 18.42 -4.86
C CYS A 29 -4.62 18.08 -3.39
N LEU A 30 -3.47 18.55 -2.88
CA LEU A 30 -2.95 18.28 -1.53
C LEU A 30 -2.79 16.79 -1.15
N SER A 31 -3.04 15.86 -2.07
CA SER A 31 -3.13 14.41 -1.81
C SER A 31 -1.79 13.68 -1.93
N VAL A 32 -0.89 14.23 -2.76
CA VAL A 32 0.47 13.73 -3.00
C VAL A 32 1.51 14.68 -2.41
N SER A 33 2.69 14.17 -2.09
CA SER A 33 3.78 14.89 -1.45
C SER A 33 5.14 14.50 -1.99
N TYR A 34 5.98 15.50 -2.22
CA TYR A 34 7.26 15.33 -2.87
C TYR A 34 8.38 15.86 -1.98
N CYS A 35 9.53 15.19 -1.99
CA CYS A 35 10.73 15.66 -1.29
C CYS A 35 11.37 16.88 -1.98
N SER A 36 11.06 17.12 -3.26
CA SER A 36 11.58 18.24 -4.04
C SER A 36 10.64 18.66 -5.16
N LYS A 37 10.82 19.90 -5.66
CA LYS A 37 10.10 20.39 -6.85
C LYS A 37 10.39 19.54 -8.09
N GLN A 38 11.62 19.08 -8.25
CA GLN A 38 12.00 18.18 -9.35
C GLN A 38 11.19 16.88 -9.31
N CYS A 39 11.02 16.27 -8.13
CA CYS A 39 10.19 15.07 -8.00
C CYS A 39 8.74 15.33 -8.39
N GLN A 40 8.18 16.49 -8.00
CA GLN A 40 6.85 16.88 -8.43
C GLN A 40 6.75 17.04 -9.95
N GLU A 41 7.71 17.71 -10.60
CA GLU A 41 7.71 17.93 -12.05
C GLU A 41 7.86 16.63 -12.85
N THR A 42 8.71 15.72 -12.38
CA THR A 42 8.87 14.39 -12.99
C THR A 42 7.59 13.58 -12.89
N ASP A 43 7.01 13.48 -11.69
CA ASP A 43 5.77 12.74 -11.47
C ASP A 43 4.58 13.39 -12.18
N TRP A 44 4.54 14.73 -12.28
CA TRP A 44 3.53 15.48 -13.01
C TRP A 44 3.45 15.05 -14.47
N LYS A 45 4.59 15.01 -15.16
CA LYS A 45 4.66 14.64 -16.58
C LYS A 45 4.36 13.16 -16.80
N ALA A 46 4.78 12.31 -15.87
CA ALA A 46 4.64 10.86 -16.00
C ALA A 46 3.21 10.38 -15.73
N HIS A 47 2.61 10.80 -14.61
CA HIS A 47 1.33 10.23 -14.15
C HIS A 47 0.42 11.28 -13.47
N HIS A 48 0.97 12.14 -12.59
CA HIS A 48 0.13 12.93 -11.68
C HIS A 48 -0.76 13.96 -12.40
N ARG A 49 -0.39 14.48 -13.57
CA ARG A 49 -1.20 15.47 -14.30
C ARG A 49 -2.64 15.00 -14.56
N GLY A 50 -2.82 13.73 -14.94
CA GLY A 50 -4.15 13.14 -15.19
C GLY A 50 -4.94 12.89 -13.91
N LEU A 51 -4.23 12.65 -12.80
CA LEU A 51 -4.80 12.37 -11.49
C LEU A 51 -5.04 13.62 -10.63
N CYS A 52 -4.45 14.75 -11.01
CA CYS A 52 -4.52 15.99 -10.26
C CYS A 52 -5.84 16.71 -10.55
N GLU A 53 -6.93 16.08 -10.10
CA GLU A 53 -8.24 16.69 -10.04
C GLU A 53 -8.26 17.76 -8.93
N GLU A 54 -8.92 18.89 -9.21
CA GLU A 54 -9.43 19.76 -8.15
C GLU A 54 -10.33 18.90 -7.29
N ALA A 55 -10.02 18.86 -5.99
CA ALA A 55 -10.69 18.08 -4.97
C ALA A 55 -12.02 17.54 -5.47
N ILE A 56 -12.07 16.25 -5.86
CA ILE A 56 -13.32 15.52 -5.73
C ILE A 56 -13.83 15.97 -4.37
N PRO A 57 -15.05 16.52 -4.24
CA PRO A 57 -15.65 16.84 -2.96
C PRO A 57 -15.69 15.52 -2.19
N ASP A 58 -14.57 15.23 -1.55
CA ASP A 58 -14.34 14.01 -0.84
C ASP A 58 -15.16 14.25 0.41
N VAL A 59 -16.05 13.31 0.68
CA VAL A 59 -16.88 13.31 1.89
C VAL A 59 -15.99 13.41 3.15
N LEU A 60 -14.69 13.14 3.01
CA LEU A 60 -13.68 13.17 4.06
C LEU A 60 -12.73 14.37 3.94
N SER A 61 -12.56 15.07 5.06
CA SER A 61 -11.56 16.14 5.17
C SER A 61 -10.12 15.61 4.98
N ALA A 62 -9.20 16.49 4.59
CA ALA A 62 -7.76 16.17 4.55
C ALA A 62 -7.22 15.64 5.90
N ARG A 63 -7.81 16.10 7.02
CA ARG A 63 -7.50 15.58 8.37
C ARG A 63 -7.86 14.10 8.48
N THR A 64 -9.05 13.72 8.00
CA THR A 64 -9.51 12.33 8.03
C THR A 64 -8.63 11.44 7.15
N LEU A 65 -8.27 11.88 5.94
CA LEU A 65 -7.33 11.14 5.09
C LEU A 65 -5.95 10.97 5.75
N GLY A 66 -5.46 12.02 6.40
CA GLY A 66 -4.22 11.95 7.19
C GLY A 66 -4.31 10.94 8.34
N PHE A 67 -5.45 10.88 9.03
CA PHE A 67 -5.70 9.90 10.07
C PHE A 67 -5.78 8.47 9.52
N LEU A 68 -6.50 8.23 8.42
CA LEU A 68 -6.57 6.90 7.80
C LEU A 68 -5.20 6.41 7.36
N ARG A 69 -4.38 7.28 6.75
CA ARG A 69 -3.01 6.94 6.38
C ARG A 69 -2.18 6.59 7.62
N PHE A 70 -2.30 7.37 8.70
CA PHE A 70 -1.65 7.06 9.97
C PHE A 70 -2.08 5.69 10.53
N LEU A 71 -3.38 5.40 10.53
CA LEU A 71 -3.93 4.14 11.03
C LEU A 71 -3.39 2.95 10.22
N VAL A 72 -3.42 3.02 8.90
CA VAL A 72 -2.82 1.99 8.03
C VAL A 72 -1.34 1.79 8.31
N HIS A 73 -0.55 2.88 8.45
CA HIS A 73 0.87 2.75 8.81
C HIS A 73 1.06 2.10 10.17
N TYR A 74 0.25 2.47 11.16
CA TYR A 74 0.31 1.88 12.50
C TYR A 74 0.04 0.38 12.43
N ASP A 75 -1.09 -0.03 11.84
CA ASP A 75 -1.45 -1.45 11.73
C ASP A 75 -0.53 -2.23 10.81
N TYR A 76 0.04 -1.59 9.79
CA TYR A 76 1.11 -2.17 8.98
C TYR A 76 2.31 -2.55 9.85
N GLU A 77 2.81 -1.64 10.68
CA GLU A 77 3.95 -1.94 11.56
C GLU A 77 3.60 -3.00 12.61
N GLN A 78 2.39 -2.97 13.18
CA GLN A 78 1.94 -4.00 14.13
C GLN A 78 1.80 -5.40 13.48
N ASN A 79 1.54 -5.46 12.17
CA ASN A 79 1.27 -6.71 11.45
C ASN A 79 2.33 -7.01 10.38
N LYS A 80 3.53 -6.47 10.52
CA LYS A 80 4.58 -6.46 9.49
C LYS A 80 4.88 -7.85 8.91
N SER A 81 5.04 -8.87 9.75
CA SER A 81 5.27 -10.26 9.32
C SER A 81 4.14 -10.81 8.47
N ARG A 82 2.89 -10.57 8.88
CA ARG A 82 1.70 -11.02 8.15
C ARG A 82 1.57 -10.29 6.82
N VAL A 83 1.79 -8.97 6.81
CA VAL A 83 1.82 -8.18 5.57
C VAL A 83 2.87 -8.72 4.62
N TYR A 84 4.08 -9.04 5.11
CA TYR A 84 5.13 -9.63 4.28
C TYR A 84 4.76 -11.00 3.72
N GLY A 85 4.18 -11.88 4.52
CA GLY A 85 3.68 -13.17 4.06
C GLY A 85 2.63 -13.04 2.95
N LEU A 86 1.64 -12.16 3.13
CA LEU A 86 0.60 -11.91 2.13
C LEU A 86 1.18 -11.37 0.82
N ARG A 87 2.22 -10.54 0.88
CA ARG A 87 2.85 -10.00 -0.33
C ARG A 87 3.71 -11.01 -1.06
N LEU A 88 4.42 -11.85 -0.32
CA LEU A 88 5.11 -12.98 -0.93
C LEU A 88 4.09 -13.89 -1.62
N ALA A 89 2.97 -14.20 -0.97
CA ALA A 89 1.88 -14.97 -1.56
C ALA A 89 1.40 -14.35 -2.87
N SER A 90 1.16 -13.03 -2.87
CA SER A 90 0.79 -12.28 -4.08
C SER A 90 1.81 -12.43 -5.19
N LYS A 91 3.10 -12.20 -4.90
CA LYS A 91 4.15 -12.27 -5.91
C LYS A 91 4.25 -13.68 -6.52
N LEU A 92 4.18 -14.71 -5.68
CA LEU A 92 4.23 -16.11 -6.12
C LEU A 92 2.99 -16.55 -6.89
N SER A 93 1.83 -15.95 -6.63
CA SER A 93 0.60 -16.27 -7.34
C SER A 93 0.63 -15.83 -8.82
N GLY A 94 1.52 -14.91 -9.20
CA GLY A 94 1.62 -14.41 -10.57
C GLY A 94 0.48 -13.48 -11.01
N PHE A 95 -0.48 -13.19 -10.12
CA PHE A 95 -1.57 -12.25 -10.38
C PHE A 95 -1.38 -10.97 -9.55
N GLY A 96 -1.78 -9.83 -10.13
CA GLY A 96 -1.82 -8.57 -9.41
C GLY A 96 -2.74 -8.68 -8.20
N CYS A 97 -2.24 -8.33 -7.01
CA CYS A 97 -3.02 -8.32 -5.78
C CYS A 97 -2.78 -7.04 -4.98
N TYR A 98 -3.70 -6.76 -4.06
CA TYR A 98 -3.58 -5.68 -3.07
C TYR A 98 -3.93 -6.21 -1.68
N ILE A 99 -3.44 -5.52 -0.64
CA ILE A 99 -3.81 -5.84 0.74
C ILE A 99 -4.99 -4.97 1.15
N LYS A 100 -6.07 -5.61 1.57
CA LYS A 100 -7.23 -4.93 2.15
C LYS A 100 -7.07 -4.86 3.67
N PHE A 101 -7.05 -3.65 4.21
CA PHE A 101 -7.17 -3.31 5.62
C PHE A 101 -8.64 -3.05 5.94
N ASP A 102 -9.33 -4.06 6.46
CA ASP A 102 -10.74 -4.00 6.78
C ASP A 102 -10.99 -3.71 8.27
N TYR A 103 -11.56 -2.55 8.55
CA TYR A 103 -11.89 -2.05 9.88
C TYR A 103 -13.37 -2.19 10.24
N THR A 104 -14.19 -2.87 9.42
CA THR A 104 -15.65 -2.98 9.62
C THR A 104 -16.05 -3.66 10.93
N SER A 105 -15.18 -4.49 11.51
CA SER A 105 -15.43 -5.20 12.77
C SER A 105 -14.91 -4.48 14.03
N GLY A 106 -14.32 -3.29 13.89
CA GLY A 106 -13.63 -2.59 14.97
C GLY A 106 -12.21 -3.11 15.26
N LYS A 107 -11.81 -4.26 14.67
CA LYS A 107 -10.43 -4.73 14.60
C LYS A 107 -10.00 -4.82 13.13
N VAL A 108 -8.73 -4.54 12.86
CA VAL A 108 -8.17 -4.65 11.51
C VAL A 108 -8.13 -6.11 11.07
N ARG A 109 -8.68 -6.39 9.89
CA ARG A 109 -8.52 -7.66 9.19
C ARG A 109 -7.72 -7.42 7.93
N LEU A 110 -6.59 -8.11 7.81
CA LEU A 110 -5.75 -8.08 6.61
C LEU A 110 -6.16 -9.22 5.68
N MET A 111 -6.55 -8.86 4.46
CA MET A 111 -6.94 -9.78 3.40
C MET A 111 -6.13 -9.51 2.13
N LEU A 112 -5.85 -10.56 1.36
CA LEU A 112 -5.31 -10.42 0.01
C LEU A 112 -6.45 -10.51 -1.01
N GLU A 113 -6.50 -9.56 -1.92
CA GLU A 113 -7.52 -9.48 -2.96
C GLU A 113 -6.87 -9.28 -4.33
N SER A 114 -7.50 -9.80 -5.39
CA SER A 114 -7.01 -9.65 -6.77
C SER A 114 -7.27 -8.23 -7.29
N THR A 115 -6.33 -7.68 -8.05
CA THR A 115 -6.51 -6.39 -8.74
C THR A 115 -7.54 -6.43 -9.87
N ASP A 116 -7.85 -7.62 -10.39
CA ASP A 116 -8.93 -7.84 -11.36
C ASP A 116 -10.31 -7.65 -10.71
N LYS A 117 -10.39 -7.98 -9.41
CA LYS A 117 -11.56 -7.68 -8.60
C LYS A 117 -11.52 -6.21 -8.21
N TRP A 118 -12.29 -5.42 -8.96
CA TRP A 118 -12.65 -4.07 -8.56
C TRP A 118 -13.10 -4.07 -7.09
N PRO A 119 -12.43 -3.33 -6.18
CA PRO A 119 -12.97 -3.16 -4.84
C PRO A 119 -14.37 -2.56 -5.00
N PRO A 120 -15.42 -3.08 -4.32
CA PRO A 120 -16.79 -2.60 -4.51
C PRO A 120 -16.95 -1.22 -3.87
N ILE A 121 -16.31 -0.20 -4.46
CA ILE A 121 -16.44 1.20 -4.09
C ILE A 121 -17.87 1.60 -4.44
N ASP A 122 -18.58 2.14 -3.45
CA ASP A 122 -19.97 2.55 -3.56
C ASP A 122 -20.21 3.41 -4.81
N LEU A 123 -21.21 3.00 -5.58
CA LEU A 123 -21.50 3.40 -6.96
C LEU A 123 -22.26 4.72 -7.01
N SER A 124 -21.67 5.79 -6.48
CA SER A 124 -22.11 7.13 -6.87
C SER A 124 -21.80 7.37 -8.36
N PRO A 125 -22.48 8.30 -9.07
CA PRO A 125 -22.21 8.61 -10.48
C PRO A 125 -20.74 8.97 -10.81
N LYS A 126 -19.92 9.29 -9.80
CA LYS A 126 -18.45 9.52 -9.90
C LYS A 126 -17.62 8.22 -9.93
N SER A 127 -18.25 7.06 -9.87
CA SER A 127 -17.61 5.74 -9.84
C SER A 127 -16.80 5.40 -11.10
N TYR A 128 -17.11 6.01 -12.24
CA TYR A 128 -16.38 5.77 -13.50
C TYR A 128 -14.97 6.39 -13.47
N GLU A 129 -14.82 7.58 -12.89
CA GLU A 129 -13.53 8.24 -12.68
C GLU A 129 -12.67 7.45 -11.69
N VAL A 130 -13.29 6.95 -10.61
CA VAL A 130 -12.60 6.06 -9.66
C VAL A 130 -12.15 4.77 -10.34
N LYS A 131 -12.99 4.18 -11.22
CA LYS A 131 -12.65 3.00 -12.01
C LYS A 131 -11.43 3.18 -12.91
N TYR A 132 -11.35 4.33 -13.58
CA TYR A 132 -10.20 4.70 -14.37
C TYR A 132 -8.94 4.87 -13.49
N ARG A 133 -9.09 5.53 -12.33
CA ARG A 133 -8.00 5.76 -11.37
C ARG A 133 -7.41 4.46 -10.81
N TRP A 134 -8.19 3.40 -10.62
CA TRP A 134 -7.64 2.11 -10.18
C TRP A 134 -6.77 1.45 -11.23
N LYS A 135 -7.19 1.42 -12.50
CA LYS A 135 -6.38 0.85 -13.57
C LYS A 135 -5.04 1.55 -13.64
N GLU A 136 -5.05 2.87 -13.46
CA GLU A 136 -3.82 3.65 -13.38
C GLU A 136 -3.02 3.35 -12.10
N ILE A 137 -3.64 3.21 -10.93
CA ILE A 137 -2.96 2.82 -9.69
C ILE A 137 -2.34 1.42 -9.80
N VAL A 138 -3.04 0.47 -10.42
CA VAL A 138 -2.57 -0.89 -10.70
C VAL A 138 -1.40 -0.86 -11.66
N SER A 139 -1.56 -0.19 -12.81
CA SER A 139 -0.47 0.00 -13.78
C SER A 139 0.75 0.67 -13.13
N ARG A 140 0.56 1.69 -12.29
CA ARG A 140 1.64 2.34 -11.53
C ARG A 140 2.34 1.39 -10.56
N ALA A 141 1.62 0.46 -9.94
CA ALA A 141 2.21 -0.53 -9.03
C ALA A 141 2.98 -1.61 -9.79
N GLU A 142 2.46 -2.04 -10.94
CA GLU A 142 3.12 -2.96 -11.87
C GLU A 142 4.43 -2.35 -12.39
N ASP A 143 4.38 -1.11 -12.89
CA ASP A 143 5.54 -0.36 -13.40
C ASP A 143 6.61 -0.11 -12.32
N ALA A 144 6.22 -0.13 -11.05
CA ALA A 144 7.13 0.10 -9.92
C ALA A 144 7.90 -1.16 -9.49
N ALA A 145 7.75 -2.30 -10.19
CA ALA A 145 8.50 -3.53 -9.93
C ALA A 145 8.50 -3.96 -8.44
N GLY A 146 7.36 -3.76 -7.75
CA GLY A 146 7.16 -4.11 -6.34
C GLY A 146 7.51 -3.01 -5.32
N GLU A 147 8.04 -1.86 -5.75
CA GLU A 147 8.37 -0.74 -4.86
C GLU A 147 7.13 0.05 -4.40
N LEU A 148 6.07 0.04 -5.22
CA LEU A 148 4.75 0.56 -4.89
C LEU A 148 3.82 -0.61 -4.60
N ASN A 149 3.11 -0.54 -3.46
CA ASN A 149 2.09 -1.49 -3.11
C ASN A 149 0.73 -0.77 -3.06
N ILE A 150 -0.31 -1.54 -3.34
CA ILE A 150 -1.67 -1.05 -3.24
C ILE A 150 -2.24 -1.60 -1.94
N ASP A 151 -2.60 -0.69 -1.05
CA ASP A 151 -3.35 -1.04 0.15
C ASP A 151 -4.73 -0.39 0.05
N VAL A 152 -5.78 -1.16 0.32
CA VAL A 152 -7.18 -0.69 0.27
C VAL A 152 -7.73 -0.71 1.68
N VAL A 153 -8.29 0.41 2.11
CA VAL A 153 -8.92 0.55 3.42
C VAL A 153 -10.42 0.44 3.26
N GLN A 154 -11.03 -0.38 4.12
CA GLN A 154 -12.47 -0.50 4.24
C GLN A 154 -12.88 -0.10 5.66
N PHE A 155 -13.83 0.81 5.81
CA PHE A 155 -14.35 1.26 7.10
C PHE A 155 -15.88 1.42 7.07
N PRO A 156 -16.56 1.27 8.22
CA PRO A 156 -17.99 1.53 8.31
C PRO A 156 -18.22 3.05 8.36
N ASP A 157 -19.16 3.57 7.56
CA ASP A 157 -19.51 5.01 7.54
C ASP A 157 -20.95 5.30 7.98
N GLY A 158 -21.68 4.28 8.44
CA GLY A 158 -23.09 4.38 8.83
C GLY A 158 -24.10 4.36 7.68
N MET A 159 -23.66 4.50 6.42
CA MET A 159 -24.50 4.34 5.22
C MET A 159 -24.12 3.11 4.38
N GLY A 160 -23.00 2.45 4.71
CA GLY A 160 -22.56 1.21 4.09
C GLY A 160 -21.11 0.87 4.43
N ASN A 161 -20.54 -0.01 3.62
CA ASN A 161 -19.12 -0.29 3.65
C ASN A 161 -18.42 0.67 2.68
N ASN A 162 -17.79 1.71 3.20
CA ASN A 162 -16.99 2.60 2.37
C ASN A 162 -15.61 2.01 2.14
N TYR A 163 -15.19 2.07 0.89
CA TYR A 163 -13.85 1.69 0.45
C TYR A 163 -13.08 2.96 0.10
N ARG A 164 -11.81 2.97 0.48
CA ARG A 164 -10.84 4.00 0.08
C ARG A 164 -9.54 3.32 -0.29
N ILE A 165 -8.97 3.71 -1.42
CA ILE A 165 -7.68 3.21 -1.87
C ILE A 165 -6.62 4.13 -1.27
N ILE A 166 -5.70 3.57 -0.49
CA ILE A 166 -4.55 4.31 0.05
C ILE A 166 -3.29 3.71 -0.58
N PRO A 167 -2.75 4.31 -1.64
CA PRO A 167 -1.49 3.82 -2.21
C PRO A 167 -0.39 3.98 -1.16
N MET A 168 0.33 2.89 -0.91
CA MET A 168 1.37 2.81 0.12
C MET A 168 2.68 2.40 -0.55
N ARG A 169 3.71 3.22 -0.37
CA ARG A 169 5.04 2.86 -0.85
C ARG A 169 5.70 1.96 0.15
N CYS A 170 6.29 0.88 -0.33
CA CYS A 170 7.13 0.03 0.51
C CYS A 170 8.52 0.07 -0.07
N SER A 171 9.18 1.21 0.11
CA SER A 171 10.58 1.38 -0.24
C SER A 171 11.47 0.89 0.90
N PHE A 172 11.34 -0.38 1.29
CA PHE A 172 12.34 -0.98 2.17
C PHE A 172 13.25 -1.85 1.31
N PRO A 173 14.49 -1.41 1.02
CA PRO A 173 15.47 -2.24 0.32
C PRO A 173 15.65 -3.61 0.98
N ALA A 174 15.53 -3.69 2.31
CA ALA A 174 15.55 -4.95 3.06
C ALA A 174 14.38 -5.89 2.70
N TYR A 175 13.20 -5.35 2.36
CA TYR A 175 12.07 -6.13 1.88
C TYR A 175 12.35 -6.73 0.49
N HIS A 176 12.87 -5.93 -0.45
CA HIS A 176 13.25 -6.43 -1.77
C HIS A 176 14.35 -7.49 -1.68
N ALA A 177 15.36 -7.26 -0.84
CA ALA A 177 16.43 -8.23 -0.59
C ALA A 177 15.89 -9.53 0.01
N ARG A 178 14.94 -9.46 0.95
CA ARG A 178 14.35 -10.66 1.57
C ARG A 178 13.40 -11.41 0.64
N ILE A 179 12.59 -10.71 -0.15
CA ILE A 179 11.77 -11.33 -1.20
C ILE A 179 12.67 -12.05 -2.21
N ALA A 180 13.72 -11.39 -2.71
CA ALA A 180 14.67 -12.00 -3.64
C ALA A 180 15.38 -13.23 -3.05
N GLU A 181 15.70 -13.21 -1.75
CA GLU A 181 16.24 -14.37 -1.05
C GLU A 181 15.24 -15.53 -0.98
N LEU A 182 13.97 -15.24 -0.64
CA LEU A 182 12.91 -16.25 -0.60
C LEU A 182 12.61 -16.81 -1.99
N GLU A 183 12.66 -15.99 -3.04
CA GLU A 183 12.54 -16.43 -4.43
C GLU A 183 13.64 -17.41 -4.81
N LYS A 184 14.91 -17.12 -4.48
CA LYS A 184 16.03 -18.05 -4.71
C LYS A 184 15.86 -19.38 -3.97
N GLN A 185 15.32 -19.34 -2.75
CA GLN A 185 15.05 -20.54 -1.97
C GLN A 185 13.92 -21.38 -2.58
N LEU A 186 12.97 -20.75 -3.26
CA LEU A 186 11.86 -21.40 -3.96
C LEU A 186 12.26 -21.90 -5.36
N GLU A 187 13.15 -21.21 -6.09
CA GLU A 187 13.68 -21.69 -7.37
C GLU A 187 14.54 -22.96 -7.23
N GLY A 188 15.10 -23.19 -6.03
CA GLY A 188 15.88 -24.38 -5.70
C GLY A 188 15.09 -25.64 -5.35
N GLY A 189 13.74 -25.58 -5.29
CA GLY A 189 12.90 -26.74 -4.99
C GLY A 189 11.52 -26.60 -5.61
N GLN A 190 11.01 -27.65 -6.25
CA GLN A 190 9.60 -27.72 -6.68
C GLN A 190 8.69 -27.59 -5.44
N VAL A 191 8.25 -26.38 -5.13
CA VAL A 191 7.24 -26.14 -4.09
C VAL A 191 5.92 -25.89 -4.80
N LEU A 192 4.97 -26.80 -4.62
CA LEU A 192 3.61 -26.63 -5.14
C LEU A 192 2.97 -25.41 -4.49
N VAL A 193 2.16 -24.65 -5.24
CA VAL A 193 1.47 -23.44 -4.77
C VAL A 193 0.64 -23.69 -3.50
N GLU A 194 0.12 -24.92 -3.31
CA GLU A 194 -0.60 -25.32 -2.10
C GLU A 194 0.30 -25.47 -0.87
N GLU A 195 1.56 -25.90 -1.03
CA GLU A 195 2.56 -25.86 0.04
C GLU A 195 3.01 -24.44 0.36
N CYS A 196 2.92 -23.50 -0.60
CA CYS A 196 3.23 -22.10 -0.33
C CYS A 196 2.26 -21.49 0.69
N HIS A 197 0.97 -21.80 0.70
CA HIS A 197 0.05 -21.24 1.72
C HIS A 197 0.39 -21.74 3.13
N THR A 198 0.60 -23.05 3.31
CA THR A 198 0.99 -23.64 4.61
C THR A 198 2.37 -23.16 5.03
N ARG A 199 3.34 -23.10 4.11
CA ARG A 199 4.69 -22.57 4.38
C ARG A 199 4.69 -21.06 4.59
N ILE A 200 3.76 -20.30 4.00
CA ILE A 200 3.59 -18.88 4.31
C ILE A 200 3.02 -18.72 5.70
N ASP A 201 2.05 -19.54 6.12
CA ASP A 201 1.57 -19.53 7.50
C ASP A 201 2.64 -20.00 8.50
N GLU A 202 3.50 -20.95 8.13
CA GLU A 202 4.66 -21.38 8.94
C GLU A 202 5.80 -20.34 8.93
N LEU A 203 6.07 -19.68 7.80
CA LEU A 203 7.03 -18.57 7.68
C LEU A 203 6.52 -17.36 8.46
N VAL A 204 5.23 -17.04 8.40
CA VAL A 204 4.59 -15.96 9.17
C VAL A 204 4.63 -16.30 10.66
N ARG A 205 4.38 -17.56 11.04
CA ARG A 205 4.54 -18.03 12.44
C ARG A 205 6.00 -18.01 12.90
N GLY A 206 6.94 -18.43 12.06
CA GLY A 206 8.38 -18.40 12.31
C GLY A 206 8.93 -16.97 12.41
N LEU A 207 8.45 -16.05 11.56
CA LEU A 207 8.77 -14.63 11.62
C LEU A 207 8.24 -13.97 12.91
N GLY A 208 7.10 -14.45 13.43
CA GLY A 208 6.61 -14.07 14.76
C GLY A 208 7.62 -14.36 15.88
N ASN A 209 8.36 -15.46 15.78
CA ASN A 209 9.36 -15.87 16.77
C ASN A 209 10.71 -15.14 16.61
N ILE A 210 11.07 -14.70 15.39
CA ILE A 210 12.32 -13.96 15.14
C ILE A 210 12.19 -12.49 15.53
N ILE A 211 11.01 -11.87 15.35
CA ILE A 211 10.81 -10.47 15.73
C ILE A 211 10.81 -10.28 17.25
N THR A 212 10.41 -11.29 18.03
CA THR A 212 10.58 -11.27 19.49
C THR A 212 12.04 -11.28 19.95
N GLU A 213 12.98 -11.72 19.11
CA GLU A 213 14.42 -11.69 19.40
C GLU A 213 15.12 -10.39 18.96
N ILE A 214 14.49 -9.57 18.12
CA ILE A 214 15.01 -8.25 17.66
C ILE A 214 14.34 -7.10 18.44
N HIS A 215 14.08 -7.32 19.74
CA HIS A 215 13.75 -6.24 20.67
C HIS A 215 14.98 -5.83 21.48
N TRP A 216 15.71 -4.84 20.96
CA TRP A 216 16.46 -3.81 21.70
C TRP A 216 16.43 -2.51 20.91
#